data_AF-A0AAD8ADD7-F1
#
_entry.id   AF-A0AAD8ADD7-F1
#
_cell.length_a   1.000
_cell.length_b   1.000
_cell.length_c   1.000
_cell.angle_alpha   90.00
_cell.angle_beta   90.00
_cell.angle_gamma   90.00
#
_symmetry.space_group_name_H-M   'P 1'
#
loop_
_entity.id
_entity.type
_entity.pdbx_description
1 polymer ?
#
loop_
_entity_poly.entity_id
_entity_poly.type
_entity_poly.pdbx_seq_one_letter_code
_entity_poly.pdbx_strand_id
1 'polypeptide(L)'
;MFHTPIRVITWVLVLFIVQDNLATVWNAMDVRYWRCVLKKTNSCPDPDIKYFLYTPENPHRKQLDIRNPNALRYAGWDPGKRNVIIIHGFNETEHKTPMSFITRAYIERGDYNVFTVDWEDLTKFPCYLSALSNTRLVAQCSAKLYSHLTEHGALAKKITCVGHSLGAHICGMMSNHLSFKLYRIIGTLS
;
A
#
# COMPACT_ATOMS: atom_id res chain seq x y z
N MET A 1 61.21 33.63 -24.91
CA MET A 1 59.94 33.34 -25.61
C MET A 1 59.29 32.15 -24.91
N PHE A 2 58.59 32.39 -23.81
CA PHE A 2 57.97 31.35 -22.97
C PHE A 2 56.44 31.55 -22.95
N HIS A 3 55.75 30.76 -23.76
CA HIS A 3 54.31 30.50 -23.71
C HIS A 3 54.23 29.05 -24.18
N THR A 4 53.93 28.05 -23.33
CA THR A 4 52.58 27.45 -23.28
C THR A 4 52.39 26.37 -22.17
N PRO A 5 52.74 26.55 -20.87
CA PRO A 5 52.40 25.52 -19.87
C PRO A 5 50.95 25.63 -19.35
N ILE A 6 50.31 26.79 -19.47
CA ILE A 6 49.02 27.08 -18.82
C ILE A 6 47.85 26.35 -19.51
N ARG A 7 47.87 26.24 -20.85
CA ARG A 7 46.77 25.61 -21.61
C ARG A 7 46.63 24.11 -21.35
N VAL A 8 47.74 23.40 -21.10
CA VAL A 8 47.72 21.95 -20.83
C VAL A 8 47.10 21.68 -19.44
N ILE A 9 47.46 22.49 -18.45
CA ILE A 9 46.93 22.35 -17.08
C ILE A 9 45.42 22.64 -17.04
N THR A 10 44.93 23.62 -17.81
CA THR A 10 43.49 23.89 -17.90
C THR A 10 42.69 22.75 -18.53
N TRP A 11 43.22 22.06 -19.55
CA TRP A 11 42.52 20.92 -20.15
C TRP A 11 42.50 19.69 -19.23
N VAL A 12 43.58 19.45 -18.49
CA VAL A 12 43.65 18.35 -17.51
C VAL A 12 42.68 18.58 -16.36
N LEU A 13 42.60 19.81 -15.81
CA LEU A 13 41.64 20.14 -14.76
C LEU A 13 40.18 20.03 -15.23
N VAL A 14 39.87 20.43 -16.48
CA VAL A 14 38.53 20.26 -17.05
C VAL A 14 38.18 18.79 -17.23
N LEU A 15 39.13 17.94 -17.64
CA LEU A 15 38.93 16.49 -17.75
C LEU A 15 38.66 15.83 -16.38
N PHE A 16 39.38 16.21 -15.33
CA PHE A 16 39.10 15.74 -13.96
C PHE A 16 37.72 16.17 -13.47
N ILE A 17 37.33 17.43 -13.70
CA ILE A 17 36.00 17.93 -13.31
C ILE A 17 34.89 17.19 -14.09
N VAL A 18 35.06 16.92 -15.38
CA VAL A 18 34.06 16.18 -16.17
C VAL A 18 33.94 14.72 -15.73
N GLN A 19 35.04 14.09 -15.30
CA GLN A 19 35.05 12.69 -14.86
C GLN A 19 34.40 12.49 -13.48
N ASP A 20 34.59 13.45 -12.55
CA ASP A 20 33.96 13.42 -11.21
C ASP A 20 32.47 13.76 -11.24
N ASN A 21 32.03 14.60 -12.18
CA ASN A 21 30.62 14.96 -12.35
C ASN A 21 29.77 13.83 -12.97
N LEU A 22 30.35 12.97 -13.80
CA LEU A 22 29.63 11.82 -14.31
C LEU A 22 29.42 10.78 -13.20
N ALA A 23 30.46 10.45 -12.43
CA ALA A 23 30.34 9.47 -11.34
C ALA A 23 29.32 9.90 -10.26
N THR A 24 29.24 11.19 -9.93
CA THR A 24 28.23 11.71 -8.98
C THR A 24 26.80 11.67 -9.54
N VAL A 25 26.61 11.91 -10.85
CA VAL A 25 25.30 11.75 -11.50
C VAL A 25 24.88 10.27 -11.61
N TRP A 26 25.82 9.35 -11.88
CA TRP A 26 25.55 7.91 -11.91
C TRP A 26 25.25 7.32 -10.53
N ASN A 27 25.90 7.82 -9.47
CA ASN A 27 25.62 7.40 -8.09
C ASN A 27 24.32 8.03 -7.52
N ALA A 28 23.88 9.17 -8.05
CA ALA A 28 22.60 9.79 -7.68
C ALA A 28 21.38 9.09 -8.33
N MET A 29 21.59 8.40 -9.47
CA MET A 29 20.60 7.52 -10.10
C MET A 29 20.76 6.09 -9.60
N ASP A 30 20.66 5.93 -8.28
CA ASP A 30 20.92 4.66 -7.60
C ASP A 30 20.02 3.53 -8.14
N VAL A 31 20.65 2.40 -8.46
CA VAL A 31 20.09 1.18 -9.09
C VAL A 31 18.93 0.57 -8.26
N ARG A 32 18.76 0.98 -6.99
CA ARG A 32 17.61 0.62 -6.14
C ARG A 32 16.28 1.23 -6.59
N TYR A 33 16.27 2.36 -7.30
CA TYR A 33 15.03 3.03 -7.74
C TYR A 33 14.19 2.18 -8.72
N TRP A 34 14.83 1.26 -9.45
CA TRP A 34 14.19 0.43 -10.49
C TRP A 34 13.85 -1.00 -10.04
N ARG A 35 14.03 -1.36 -8.76
CA ARG A 35 13.69 -2.72 -8.30
C ARG A 35 12.18 -2.88 -8.09
N CYS A 36 11.47 -3.04 -9.20
CA CYS A 36 10.05 -3.37 -9.20
C CYS A 36 9.80 -4.76 -8.60
N VAL A 37 8.93 -4.81 -7.58
CA VAL A 37 8.54 -6.07 -6.94
C VAL A 37 7.40 -6.69 -7.73
N LEU A 38 7.66 -7.84 -8.33
CA LEU A 38 6.63 -8.65 -9.00
C LEU A 38 6.42 -9.94 -8.21
N LYS A 39 5.24 -10.10 -7.63
CA LYS A 39 4.89 -11.29 -6.86
C LYS A 39 4.51 -12.43 -7.81
N LYS A 40 5.23 -13.55 -7.70
CA LYS A 40 4.95 -14.77 -8.48
C LYS A 40 3.99 -15.73 -7.77
N THR A 41 3.93 -15.64 -6.45
CA THR A 41 3.14 -16.53 -5.60
C THR A 41 1.90 -15.81 -5.10
N ASN A 42 0.77 -16.53 -5.11
CA ASN A 42 -0.50 -16.05 -4.57
C ASN A 42 -0.72 -16.54 -3.13
N SER A 43 0.32 -16.51 -2.29
CA SER A 43 0.23 -16.96 -0.89
C SER A 43 -0.07 -15.79 0.02
N CYS A 44 -0.96 -15.99 1.00
CA CYS A 44 -1.29 -15.00 2.02
C CYS A 44 -1.25 -15.68 3.40
N PRO A 45 -0.80 -15.00 4.47
CA PRO A 45 -0.39 -13.59 4.49
C PRO A 45 0.92 -13.34 3.74
N ASP A 46 1.02 -12.19 3.09
CA ASP A 46 2.23 -11.73 2.39
C ASP A 46 2.88 -10.62 3.23
N PRO A 47 4.22 -10.63 3.44
CA PRO A 47 4.90 -9.65 4.29
C PRO A 47 4.81 -8.20 3.79
N ASP A 48 4.57 -8.00 2.49
CA ASP A 48 4.45 -6.68 1.87
C ASP A 48 3.01 -6.15 1.87
N ILE A 49 2.07 -6.90 2.47
CA ILE A 49 0.67 -6.51 2.64
C ILE A 49 0.34 -6.49 4.13
N LYS A 50 0.14 -5.29 4.68
CA LYS A 50 -0.10 -5.06 6.11
C LYS A 50 -1.53 -4.61 6.31
N TYR A 51 -2.10 -5.00 7.45
CA TYR A 51 -3.46 -4.62 7.84
C TYR A 51 -3.39 -3.79 9.10
N PHE A 52 -4.12 -2.68 9.13
CA PHE A 52 -4.27 -1.87 10.34
C PHE A 52 -5.73 -1.71 10.70
N LEU A 53 -6.02 -1.68 12.01
CA LEU A 53 -7.32 -1.37 12.57
C LEU A 53 -7.30 -0.02 13.27
N TYR A 54 -8.36 0.74 13.04
CA TYR A 54 -8.75 1.91 13.79
C TYR A 54 -10.14 1.69 14.35
N THR A 55 -10.35 2.10 15.60
CA THR A 55 -11.66 2.10 16.23
C THR A 55 -12.00 3.48 16.78
N PRO A 56 -13.28 3.84 16.94
CA PRO A 56 -13.67 5.10 17.57
C PRO A 56 -13.08 5.26 18.99
N GLU A 57 -12.97 4.16 19.72
CA GLU A 57 -12.37 4.09 21.07
C GLU A 57 -10.85 4.24 21.06
N ASN A 58 -10.20 3.87 19.95
CA ASN A 58 -8.77 3.99 19.78
C ASN A 58 -8.43 4.43 18.35
N PRO A 59 -8.30 5.75 18.13
CA PRO A 59 -8.03 6.30 16.81
C PRO A 59 -6.57 6.10 16.36
N HIS A 60 -5.72 5.45 17.18
CA HIS A 60 -4.36 5.09 16.76
C HIS A 60 -4.37 3.76 16.00
N ARG A 61 -3.57 3.71 14.93
CA ARG A 61 -3.45 2.50 14.12
C ARG A 61 -2.88 1.34 14.93
N LYS A 62 -3.53 0.18 14.85
CA LYS A 62 -3.00 -1.09 15.38
C LYS A 62 -2.80 -2.07 14.26
N GLN A 63 -1.59 -2.58 14.09
CA GLN A 63 -1.31 -3.60 13.09
C GLN A 63 -1.97 -4.93 13.48
N LEU A 64 -2.59 -5.58 12.51
CA LEU A 64 -3.22 -6.89 12.67
C LEU A 64 -2.37 -7.98 12.03
N ASP A 65 -2.20 -9.08 12.76
CA ASP A 65 -1.70 -10.34 12.21
C ASP A 65 -2.85 -11.34 12.11
N ILE A 66 -3.35 -11.54 10.88
CA ILE A 66 -4.47 -12.45 10.60
C ILE A 66 -4.18 -13.92 10.89
N ARG A 67 -2.92 -14.28 11.19
CA ARG A 67 -2.54 -15.64 11.65
C ARG A 67 -2.91 -15.87 13.11
N ASN A 68 -3.02 -14.80 13.89
CA ASN A 68 -3.36 -14.89 15.31
C ASN A 68 -4.90 -14.76 15.46
N PRO A 69 -5.60 -15.81 15.93
CA PRO A 69 -7.05 -15.77 16.08
C PRO A 69 -7.52 -14.71 17.09
N ASN A 70 -6.65 -14.27 18.01
CA ASN A 70 -6.97 -13.24 18.99
C ASN A 70 -6.60 -11.81 18.53
N ALA A 71 -6.06 -11.63 17.31
CA ALA A 71 -5.58 -10.33 16.83
C ALA A 71 -6.67 -9.26 16.86
N LEU A 72 -7.88 -9.58 16.40
CA LEU A 72 -9.03 -8.68 16.41
C LEU A 72 -9.37 -8.22 17.83
N ARG A 73 -9.47 -9.17 18.77
CA ARG A 73 -9.80 -8.88 20.17
C ARG A 73 -8.75 -7.99 20.83
N TYR A 74 -7.47 -8.28 20.65
CA TYR A 74 -6.38 -7.45 21.22
C TYR A 74 -6.30 -6.07 20.58
N ALA A 75 -6.68 -5.95 19.32
CA ALA A 75 -6.75 -4.66 18.64
C ALA A 75 -7.96 -3.83 19.10
N GLY A 76 -8.94 -4.42 19.79
CA GLY A 76 -10.14 -3.73 20.27
C GLY A 76 -11.28 -3.71 19.24
N TRP A 77 -11.30 -4.67 18.32
CA TRP A 77 -12.38 -4.85 17.35
C TRP A 77 -13.71 -5.17 18.04
N ASP A 78 -14.78 -4.47 17.61
CA ASP A 78 -16.13 -4.68 18.11
C ASP A 78 -17.01 -5.38 17.05
N PRO A 79 -17.44 -6.64 17.24
CA PRO A 79 -18.30 -7.36 16.29
C PRO A 79 -19.69 -6.72 16.10
N GLY A 80 -20.15 -5.86 17.02
CA GLY A 80 -21.43 -5.16 16.93
C GLY A 80 -21.44 -4.05 15.87
N LYS A 81 -20.27 -3.45 15.60
CA LYS A 81 -20.10 -2.32 14.67
C LYS A 81 -20.03 -2.78 13.21
N ARG A 82 -20.20 -1.83 12.29
CA ARG A 82 -19.95 -2.07 10.86
C ARG A 82 -18.46 -2.16 10.59
N ASN A 83 -18.06 -2.79 9.49
CA ASN A 83 -16.66 -2.88 9.10
C ASN A 83 -16.48 -2.20 7.74
N VAL A 84 -15.44 -1.38 7.63
CA VAL A 84 -15.02 -0.82 6.35
C VAL A 84 -13.57 -1.22 6.09
N ILE A 85 -13.28 -1.74 4.89
CA ILE A 85 -11.94 -2.10 4.42
C ILE A 85 -11.54 -1.04 3.40
N ILE A 86 -10.51 -0.27 3.69
CA ILE A 86 -10.00 0.83 2.86
C ILE A 86 -8.70 0.37 2.20
N ILE A 87 -8.64 0.49 0.87
CA ILE A 87 -7.49 0.05 0.07
C ILE A 87 -7.00 1.22 -0.79
N HIS A 88 -5.73 1.59 -0.62
CA HIS A 88 -5.10 2.69 -1.34
C HIS A 88 -4.70 2.32 -2.78
N GLY A 89 -4.38 3.33 -3.58
CA GLY A 89 -3.99 3.21 -4.98
C GLY A 89 -2.49 3.05 -5.22
N PHE A 90 -2.08 3.36 -6.44
CA PHE A 90 -0.68 3.31 -6.88
C PHE A 90 0.14 4.45 -6.26
N ASN A 91 1.35 4.16 -5.81
CA ASN A 91 2.27 5.14 -5.20
C ASN A 91 1.63 5.92 -4.04
N GLU A 92 0.75 5.25 -3.31
CA GLU A 92 0.03 5.76 -2.14
C GLU A 92 0.36 4.90 -0.92
N THR A 93 -0.13 5.35 0.24
CA THR A 93 0.00 4.63 1.52
C THR A 93 -1.32 4.75 2.28
N GLU A 94 -1.53 3.88 3.25
CA GLU A 94 -2.75 3.88 4.08
C GLU A 94 -2.99 5.17 4.90
N HIS A 95 -1.93 5.90 5.25
CA HIS A 95 -1.97 7.03 6.19
C HIS A 95 -1.79 8.41 5.54
N LYS A 96 -1.55 8.48 4.23
CA LYS A 96 -1.41 9.75 3.48
C LYS A 96 -2.71 10.11 2.77
N THR A 97 -2.85 11.38 2.41
CA THR A 97 -3.94 11.86 1.56
C THR A 97 -3.93 11.12 0.21
N PRO A 98 -5.10 10.68 -0.32
CA PRO A 98 -6.46 10.92 0.19
C PRO A 98 -6.98 9.92 1.23
N MET A 99 -6.22 8.88 1.57
CA MET A 99 -6.67 7.77 2.42
C MET A 99 -6.92 8.18 3.87
N SER A 100 -6.11 9.08 4.40
CA SER A 100 -6.27 9.62 5.75
C SER A 100 -7.62 10.34 5.93
N PHE A 101 -8.11 11.05 4.91
CA PHE A 101 -9.42 11.72 4.96
C PHE A 101 -10.57 10.73 5.02
N ILE A 102 -10.53 9.69 4.19
CA ILE A 102 -11.55 8.63 4.18
C ILE A 102 -11.56 7.89 5.52
N THR A 103 -10.38 7.50 6.01
CA THR A 103 -10.20 6.80 7.28
C THR A 103 -10.76 7.64 8.44
N ARG A 104 -10.37 8.92 8.52
CA ARG A 104 -10.86 9.84 9.56
C ARG A 104 -12.38 10.01 9.51
N ALA A 105 -12.97 10.17 8.33
CA ALA A 105 -14.41 10.34 8.18
C ALA A 105 -15.20 9.13 8.72
N TYR A 106 -14.70 7.91 8.53
CA TYR A 106 -15.34 6.72 9.09
C TYR A 106 -15.13 6.59 10.61
N ILE A 107 -13.96 6.96 11.12
CA ILE A 107 -13.70 6.97 12.58
C ILE A 107 -14.62 7.98 13.28
N GLU A 108 -14.72 9.21 12.75
CA GLU A 108 -15.55 10.29 13.32
C GLU A 108 -17.04 9.96 13.33
N ARG A 109 -17.50 9.12 12.40
CA ARG A 109 -18.88 8.63 12.38
C ARG A 109 -19.22 7.71 13.56
N GLY A 110 -18.21 7.05 14.15
CA GLY A 110 -18.33 6.29 15.40
C GLY A 110 -18.96 4.89 15.31
N ASP A 111 -19.55 4.53 14.18
CA ASP A 111 -20.31 3.28 13.97
C ASP A 111 -19.54 2.21 13.16
N TYR A 112 -18.24 2.42 12.89
CA TYR A 112 -17.38 1.52 12.12
C TYR A 112 -16.12 1.08 12.89
N ASN A 113 -15.73 -0.17 12.68
CA ASN A 113 -14.34 -0.61 12.70
C ASN A 113 -13.72 -0.30 11.33
N VAL A 114 -12.60 0.42 11.31
CA VAL A 114 -11.97 0.86 10.07
C VAL A 114 -10.68 0.08 9.86
N PHE A 115 -10.65 -0.73 8.82
CA PHE A 115 -9.50 -1.51 8.41
C PHE A 115 -8.83 -0.82 7.23
N THR A 116 -7.52 -0.61 7.28
CA THR A 116 -6.74 -0.17 6.13
C THR A 116 -5.83 -1.30 5.65
N VAL A 117 -5.71 -1.44 4.33
CA VAL A 117 -4.81 -2.39 3.68
C VAL A 117 -3.65 -1.59 3.07
N ASP A 118 -2.47 -1.79 3.63
CA ASP A 118 -1.23 -1.15 3.19
C ASP A 118 -0.41 -2.11 2.35
N TRP A 119 -0.22 -1.74 1.08
CA TRP A 119 0.53 -2.49 0.09
C TRP A 119 1.52 -1.57 -0.66
N GLU A 120 1.96 -0.49 -0.01
CA GLU A 120 2.94 0.49 -0.51
C GLU A 120 4.18 -0.18 -1.11
N ASP A 121 4.68 -1.24 -0.48
CA ASP A 121 5.87 -1.97 -0.91
C ASP A 121 5.72 -2.61 -2.30
N LEU A 122 4.48 -2.80 -2.78
CA LEU A 122 4.14 -3.38 -4.08
C LEU A 122 3.69 -2.35 -5.13
N THR A 123 3.62 -1.06 -4.77
CA THR A 123 3.02 0.00 -5.61
C THR A 123 3.90 1.22 -5.84
N LYS A 124 5.20 1.13 -5.52
CA LYS A 124 6.12 2.26 -5.66
C LYS A 124 6.28 2.70 -7.12
N PHE A 125 6.25 4.00 -7.37
CA PHE A 125 6.69 4.55 -8.66
C PHE A 125 8.18 4.24 -8.89
N PRO A 126 8.61 3.86 -10.11
CA PRO A 126 7.89 3.85 -11.40
C PRO A 126 7.20 2.53 -11.78
N CYS A 127 7.00 1.61 -10.83
CA CYS A 127 6.69 0.20 -11.10
C CYS A 127 5.21 -0.12 -11.36
N TYR A 128 4.53 0.67 -12.22
CA TYR A 128 3.08 0.57 -12.44
C TYR A 128 2.63 -0.79 -12.97
N LEU A 129 3.34 -1.37 -13.95
CA LEU A 129 2.99 -2.69 -14.51
C LEU A 129 3.12 -3.81 -13.47
N SER A 130 4.12 -3.73 -12.59
CA SER A 130 4.27 -4.68 -11.50
C SER A 130 3.16 -4.50 -10.45
N ALA A 131 2.84 -3.26 -10.10
CA ALA A 131 1.73 -2.93 -9.20
C ALA A 131 0.39 -3.46 -9.73
N LEU A 132 0.11 -3.25 -11.02
CA LEU A 132 -1.06 -3.82 -11.70
C LEU A 132 -1.11 -5.34 -11.59
N SER A 133 0.01 -6.02 -11.80
CA SER A 133 0.08 -7.49 -11.66
C SER A 133 -0.17 -7.94 -10.22
N ASN A 134 0.39 -7.22 -9.25
CA ASN A 134 0.25 -7.51 -7.81
C ASN A 134 -1.18 -7.30 -7.27
N THR A 135 -2.03 -6.52 -7.95
CA THR A 135 -3.42 -6.27 -7.51
C THR A 135 -4.21 -7.56 -7.28
N ARG A 136 -3.93 -8.63 -8.04
CA ARG A 136 -4.56 -9.96 -7.85
C ARG A 136 -4.19 -10.58 -6.51
N LEU A 137 -2.91 -10.55 -6.15
CA LEU A 137 -2.44 -11.02 -4.84
C LEU A 137 -3.08 -10.19 -3.73
N VAL A 138 -3.10 -8.86 -3.88
CA VAL A 138 -3.66 -7.96 -2.86
C VAL A 138 -5.16 -8.21 -2.70
N ALA A 139 -5.90 -8.46 -3.78
CA ALA A 139 -7.31 -8.82 -3.73
C ALA A 139 -7.53 -10.14 -2.97
N GLN A 140 -6.71 -11.16 -3.24
CA GLN A 140 -6.80 -12.43 -2.51
C GLN A 140 -6.47 -12.28 -1.02
N CYS A 141 -5.43 -11.53 -0.68
CA CYS A 141 -5.05 -11.32 0.72
C CYS A 141 -6.08 -10.45 1.46
N SER A 142 -6.66 -9.44 0.81
CA SER A 142 -7.78 -8.67 1.36
C SER A 142 -9.05 -9.50 1.52
N ALA A 143 -9.31 -10.45 0.61
CA ALA A 143 -10.39 -11.41 0.77
C ALA A 143 -10.17 -12.34 1.99
N LYS A 144 -8.92 -12.72 2.30
CA LYS A 144 -8.63 -13.43 3.55
C LYS A 144 -8.93 -12.60 4.80
N LEU A 145 -8.60 -11.30 4.80
CA LEU A 145 -9.02 -10.40 5.88
C LEU A 145 -10.55 -10.39 6.01
N TYR A 146 -11.28 -10.25 4.90
CA TYR A 146 -12.74 -10.32 4.90
C TYR A 146 -13.26 -11.63 5.51
N SER A 147 -12.73 -12.78 5.07
CA SER A 147 -13.12 -14.09 5.62
C SER A 147 -12.85 -14.17 7.11
N HIS A 148 -11.68 -13.71 7.55
CA HIS A 148 -11.32 -13.67 8.96
C HIS A 148 -12.32 -12.86 9.79
N LEU A 149 -12.80 -11.72 9.29
CA LEU A 149 -13.85 -10.94 9.97
C LEU A 149 -15.16 -11.74 10.07
N THR A 150 -15.59 -12.38 8.98
CA THR A 150 -16.85 -13.15 8.96
C THR A 150 -16.80 -14.39 9.85
N GLU A 151 -15.65 -15.06 9.92
CA GLU A 151 -15.41 -16.20 10.81
C GLU A 151 -15.49 -15.80 12.29
N HIS A 152 -15.15 -14.55 12.63
CA HIS A 152 -15.24 -14.01 13.99
C HIS A 152 -16.59 -13.33 14.29
N GLY A 153 -17.59 -13.49 13.41
CA GLY A 153 -18.96 -13.04 13.65
C GLY A 153 -19.36 -11.74 12.94
N ALA A 154 -18.50 -11.17 12.09
CA ALA A 154 -18.91 -10.04 11.25
C ALA A 154 -19.98 -10.47 10.24
N LEU A 155 -21.08 -9.72 10.17
CA LEU A 155 -22.09 -9.95 9.14
C LEU A 155 -21.59 -9.41 7.80
N ALA A 156 -21.56 -10.26 6.76
CA ALA A 156 -21.17 -9.89 5.39
C ALA A 156 -21.85 -8.60 4.89
N LYS A 157 -23.16 -8.43 5.17
CA LYS A 157 -23.95 -7.24 4.82
C LYS A 157 -23.50 -5.94 5.52
N LYS A 158 -22.71 -6.05 6.59
CA LYS A 158 -22.15 -4.94 7.36
C LYS A 158 -20.68 -4.67 7.01
N ILE A 159 -20.14 -5.32 5.98
CA ILE A 159 -18.77 -5.10 5.51
C ILE A 159 -18.82 -4.32 4.19
N THR A 160 -18.08 -3.22 4.11
CA THR A 160 -17.95 -2.38 2.92
C THR A 160 -16.49 -2.30 2.50
N CYS A 161 -16.18 -2.44 1.21
CA CYS A 161 -14.85 -2.16 0.67
C CYS A 161 -14.84 -0.78 0.01
N VAL A 162 -13.88 0.06 0.38
CA VAL A 162 -13.65 1.39 -0.21
C VAL A 162 -12.26 1.38 -0.82
N GLY A 163 -12.18 1.61 -2.12
CA GLY A 163 -10.93 1.62 -2.84
C GLY A 163 -10.70 2.94 -3.59
N HIS A 164 -9.46 3.40 -3.62
CA HIS A 164 -9.04 4.54 -4.44
C HIS A 164 -8.14 4.08 -5.58
N SER A 165 -8.42 4.53 -6.81
CA SER A 165 -7.66 4.18 -8.00
C SER A 165 -7.50 2.65 -8.14
N LEU A 166 -6.27 2.10 -8.13
CA LEU A 166 -6.02 0.65 -8.13
C LEU A 166 -6.72 -0.09 -6.96
N GLY A 167 -6.88 0.55 -5.81
CA GLY A 167 -7.62 0.00 -4.68
C GLY A 167 -9.08 -0.30 -5.01
N ALA A 168 -9.73 0.48 -5.89
CA ALA A 168 -11.10 0.21 -6.33
C ALA A 168 -11.20 -1.07 -7.16
N HIS A 169 -10.23 -1.29 -8.05
CA HIS A 169 -10.11 -2.55 -8.79
C HIS A 169 -9.86 -3.74 -7.84
N ILE A 170 -9.03 -3.57 -6.82
CA ILE A 170 -8.78 -4.59 -5.80
C ILE A 170 -10.06 -4.96 -5.05
N CYS A 171 -10.85 -3.97 -4.61
CA CYS A 171 -12.15 -4.22 -3.99
C CYS A 171 -13.09 -5.02 -4.90
N GLY A 172 -13.10 -4.72 -6.20
CA GLY A 172 -13.85 -5.51 -7.20
C GLY A 172 -13.37 -6.96 -7.27
N MET A 173 -12.05 -7.15 -7.39
CA MET A 173 -11.42 -8.47 -7.52
C MET A 173 -11.53 -9.34 -6.28
N MET A 174 -11.66 -8.76 -5.08
CA MET A 174 -11.86 -9.53 -3.83
C MET A 174 -13.04 -10.50 -3.95
N SER A 175 -14.09 -10.13 -4.68
CA SER A 175 -15.27 -10.99 -4.88
C SER A 175 -14.96 -12.32 -5.58
N ASN A 176 -13.88 -12.40 -6.36
CA ASN A 176 -13.46 -13.63 -7.03
C ASN A 176 -12.84 -14.66 -6.06
N HIS A 177 -12.51 -14.22 -4.84
CA HIS A 177 -11.87 -15.04 -3.82
C HIS A 177 -12.80 -15.34 -2.63
N LEU A 178 -14.07 -14.94 -2.72
CA LEU A 178 -15.07 -15.13 -1.67
C LEU A 178 -16.19 -16.04 -2.19
N SER A 179 -16.68 -16.95 -1.34
CA SER A 179 -17.83 -17.81 -1.67
C SER A 179 -19.13 -17.02 -1.83
N PHE A 180 -19.20 -15.82 -1.23
CA PHE A 180 -20.33 -14.91 -1.32
C PHE A 180 -19.86 -13.54 -1.81
N LYS A 181 -20.67 -12.90 -2.66
CA LYS A 181 -20.36 -11.56 -3.19
C LYS A 181 -20.26 -10.53 -2.07
N LEU A 182 -19.31 -9.62 -2.20
CA LEU A 182 -19.23 -8.42 -1.35
C LEU A 182 -20.53 -7.62 -1.43
N TYR A 183 -21.05 -7.21 -0.29
CA TYR A 183 -22.35 -6.52 -0.24
C TYR A 183 -22.25 -5.07 -0.74
N ARG A 184 -21.12 -4.40 -0.49
CA ARG A 184 -20.94 -2.99 -0.88
C ARG A 184 -19.49 -2.70 -1.23
N ILE A 185 -19.31 -2.13 -2.42
CA ILE A 185 -18.03 -1.64 -2.94
C ILE A 185 -18.21 -0.17 -3.31
N ILE A 186 -17.30 0.68 -2.86
CA ILE A 186 -17.23 2.10 -3.22
C ILE A 186 -15.88 2.34 -3.88
N GLY A 187 -15.90 2.74 -5.14
CA GLY A 187 -14.71 3.15 -5.88
C GLY A 187 -14.60 4.66 -5.92
N THR A 188 -13.41 5.18 -5.66
CA THR A 188 -13.07 6.60 -5.86
C THR A 188 -12.00 6.70 -6.94
N LEU A 189 -12.25 7.56 -7.94
CA LEU A 189 -11.30 7.86 -9.00
C LEU A 189 -10.56 9.14 -8.64
N SER A 190 -9.29 9.19 -9.02
CA SER A 190 -8.39 10.35 -8.95
C SER A 190 -8.50 11.22 -10.18
#